data_AF-A0A9D2SSU1-F1
#
_entry.id   AF-A0A9D2SSU1-F1
#
_cell.length_a   1.000
_cell.length_b   1.000
_cell.length_c   1.000
_cell.angle_alpha   90.00
_cell.angle_beta   90.00
_cell.angle_gamma   90.00
#
_symmetry.space_group_name_H-M   'P 1'
#
loop_
_entity.id
_entity.type
_entity.pdbx_description
1 polymer ?
#
loop_
_entity_poly.entity_id
_entity_poly.type
_entity_poly.pdbx_seq_one_letter_code
_entity_poly.pdbx_strand_id
1 'polypeptide(L)'
;MEVQRKAAVMKIMEFINAHREDEDPCECVILPDGGIEEPLPSHIGKLAEIAGENSSEFNRYMEKSMEPLFWLVEYTRCMSVWQTRVVAPSETTQAQEDTLEELYNAALLSPGYLRETAGENYRRSVEAARQVIGSHPDIR
;
A
#
# COMPACT_ATOMS: atom_id res chain seq x y z
N MET A 1 6.00 -6.58 25.18
CA MET A 1 5.85 -6.95 23.76
C MET A 1 4.49 -6.47 23.33
N GLU A 2 4.45 -5.35 22.62
CA GLU A 2 3.22 -4.85 22.02
C GLU A 2 3.00 -5.70 20.78
N VAL A 3 2.02 -6.61 20.84
CA VAL A 3 1.58 -7.37 19.67
C VAL A 3 1.00 -6.33 18.73
N GLN A 4 1.74 -5.95 17.68
CA GLN A 4 1.16 -5.16 16.62
C GLN A 4 0.00 -5.98 16.05
N ARG A 5 -1.22 -5.51 16.28
CA ARG A 5 -2.42 -6.11 15.67
C ARG A 5 -2.22 -6.00 14.17
N LYS A 6 -2.23 -7.13 13.48
CA LYS A 6 -2.39 -7.16 12.03
C LYS A 6 -3.65 -6.36 11.69
N ALA A 7 -3.53 -5.39 10.79
CA ALA A 7 -4.67 -4.65 10.29
C ALA A 7 -5.71 -5.63 9.72
N ALA A 8 -6.98 -5.40 10.05
CA ALA A 8 -8.04 -6.23 9.51
C ALA A 8 -8.23 -5.87 8.03
N VAL A 9 -8.15 -6.86 7.14
CA VAL A 9 -8.55 -6.69 5.75
C VAL A 9 -10.06 -6.50 5.72
N MET A 10 -10.51 -5.36 5.21
CA MET A 10 -11.90 -4.95 5.10
C MET A 10 -12.40 -5.10 3.66
N LYS A 11 -13.70 -5.31 3.50
CA LYS A 11 -14.36 -5.19 2.19
C LYS A 11 -14.62 -3.72 1.88
N ILE A 12 -14.62 -3.35 0.59
CA ILE A 12 -14.88 -1.99 0.12
C ILE A 12 -16.13 -1.36 0.74
N MET A 13 -17.25 -2.09 0.80
CA MET A 13 -18.49 -1.56 1.36
C MET A 13 -18.41 -1.32 2.88
N GLU A 14 -17.63 -2.12 3.60
CA GLU A 14 -17.40 -1.91 5.04
C GLU A 14 -16.59 -0.64 5.26
N PHE A 15 -15.55 -0.43 4.45
CA PHE A 15 -14.74 0.79 4.48
C PHE A 15 -15.57 2.04 4.14
N ILE A 16 -16.31 2.04 3.03
CA ILE A 16 -17.17 3.17 2.63
C ILE A 16 -18.14 3.54 3.76
N ASN A 17 -18.80 2.54 4.36
CA ASN A 17 -19.75 2.79 5.42
C ASN A 17 -19.09 3.36 6.69
N ALA A 18 -17.86 2.96 6.99
CA ALA A 18 -17.13 3.45 8.15
C ALA A 18 -16.65 4.90 7.99
N HIS A 19 -16.28 5.31 6.76
CA HIS A 19 -15.58 6.58 6.53
C HIS A 19 -16.39 7.66 5.80
N ARG A 20 -17.60 7.35 5.32
CA ARG A 20 -18.43 8.30 4.56
C ARG A 20 -18.83 9.59 5.32
N GLU A 21 -18.72 9.61 6.65
CA GLU A 21 -19.05 10.78 7.48
C GLU A 21 -17.79 11.48 8.03
N ASP A 22 -16.60 10.97 7.75
CA ASP A 22 -15.34 11.54 8.23
C ASP A 22 -15.04 12.86 7.49
N GLU A 23 -14.42 13.81 8.20
CA GLU A 23 -13.99 15.08 7.61
C GLU A 23 -12.89 14.88 6.55
N ASP A 24 -12.02 13.88 6.75
CA ASP A 24 -10.97 13.43 5.82
C ASP A 24 -11.20 11.95 5.46
N PRO A 25 -12.13 11.65 4.54
CA PRO A 25 -12.77 10.33 4.46
C PRO A 25 -11.94 9.23 3.80
N CYS A 26 -10.75 9.52 3.26
CA CYS A 26 -10.01 8.50 2.51
C CYS A 26 -8.50 8.58 2.75
N GLU A 27 -8.01 7.61 3.52
CA GLU A 27 -6.62 7.17 3.53
C GLU A 27 -6.61 5.64 3.71
N CYS A 28 -6.18 4.89 2.69
CA CYS A 28 -6.16 3.43 2.75
C CYS A 28 -5.15 2.78 1.80
N VAL A 29 -5.00 1.47 1.95
CA VAL A 29 -4.22 0.61 1.07
C VAL A 29 -5.14 -0.41 0.40
N ILE A 30 -5.13 -0.47 -0.93
CA ILE A 30 -5.86 -1.49 -1.71
C ILE A 30 -4.89 -2.63 -2.05
N LEU A 31 -5.14 -3.80 -1.47
CA LEU A 31 -4.36 -5.02 -1.70
C LEU A 31 -4.58 -5.58 -3.12
N PRO A 32 -3.69 -6.46 -3.63
CA PRO A 32 -3.82 -7.03 -4.98
C PRO A 32 -5.15 -7.76 -5.27
N ASP A 33 -5.84 -8.23 -4.23
CA ASP A 33 -7.14 -8.91 -4.32
C ASP A 33 -8.35 -7.96 -4.18
N GLY A 34 -8.11 -6.64 -4.07
CA GLY A 34 -9.14 -5.63 -3.85
C GLY A 34 -9.54 -5.45 -2.37
N GLY A 35 -8.94 -6.19 -1.44
CA GLY A 35 -9.11 -5.94 -0.01
C GLY A 35 -8.56 -4.56 0.40
N ILE A 36 -9.15 -3.96 1.44
CA ILE A 36 -8.70 -2.66 1.96
C ILE A 36 -8.08 -2.83 3.34
N GLU A 37 -6.94 -2.20 3.57
CA GLU A 37 -6.34 -2.04 4.88
C GLU A 37 -6.10 -0.56 5.21
N GLU A 38 -6.05 -0.26 6.50
CA GLU A 38 -5.55 1.02 7.03
C GLU A 38 -4.07 1.22 6.65
N PRO A 39 -3.62 2.45 6.35
CA PRO A 39 -2.24 2.76 5.98
C PRO A 39 -1.28 2.83 7.18
N LEU A 40 -1.80 2.65 8.39
CA LEU A 40 -1.08 2.71 9.66
C LEU A 40 -0.11 1.52 9.86
N PRO A 41 0.95 1.67 10.68
CA PRO A 41 1.33 2.86 11.45
C PRO A 41 2.17 3.89 10.65
N SER A 42 2.70 3.50 9.48
CA SER A 42 3.45 4.36 8.55
C SER A 42 3.69 3.59 7.26
N HIS A 43 4.10 4.24 6.16
CA HIS A 43 4.40 3.53 4.90
C HIS A 43 5.42 2.39 5.05
N ILE A 44 6.51 2.63 5.79
CA ILE A 44 7.54 1.60 6.04
C ILE A 44 7.02 0.50 7.00
N GLY A 45 6.20 0.88 7.98
CA GLY A 45 5.58 -0.06 8.92
C GLY A 45 4.59 -0.98 8.21
N LYS A 46 3.73 -0.41 7.35
CA LYS A 46 2.76 -1.13 6.54
C LYS A 46 3.44 -2.04 5.51
N LEU A 47 4.53 -1.57 4.89
CA LEU A 47 5.35 -2.41 3.99
C LEU A 47 5.85 -3.65 4.74
N ALA A 48 6.44 -3.44 5.93
CA ALA A 48 6.93 -4.52 6.77
C ALA A 48 5.83 -5.50 7.19
N GLU A 49 4.66 -4.98 7.56
CA GLU A 49 3.50 -5.78 7.93
C GLU A 49 3.00 -6.66 6.77
N ILE A 50 2.78 -6.09 5.58
CA ILE A 50 2.27 -6.84 4.42
C ILE A 50 3.30 -7.85 3.91
N ALA A 51 4.58 -7.46 3.89
CA ALA A 51 5.66 -8.34 3.47
C ALA A 51 5.96 -9.45 4.49
N GLY A 52 5.54 -9.31 5.75
CA GLY A 52 5.86 -10.23 6.83
C GLY A 52 7.32 -10.15 7.26
N GLU A 53 7.91 -8.95 7.19
CA GLU A 53 9.34 -8.71 7.34
C GLU A 53 9.65 -7.60 8.36
N ASN A 54 10.91 -7.43 8.74
CA ASN A 54 11.33 -6.33 9.61
C ASN A 54 11.59 -5.06 8.78
N SER A 55 11.07 -3.90 9.24
CA SER A 55 11.30 -2.60 8.58
C SER A 55 12.79 -2.27 8.37
N SER A 56 13.68 -2.73 9.25
CA SER A 56 15.13 -2.54 9.13
C SER A 56 15.76 -3.32 7.97
N GLU A 57 15.13 -4.38 7.46
CA GLU A 57 15.60 -5.07 6.25
C GLU A 57 15.42 -4.17 5.02
N PHE A 58 14.25 -3.56 4.87
CA PHE A 58 13.96 -2.68 3.72
C PHE A 58 14.82 -1.42 3.71
N ASN A 59 15.06 -0.80 4.88
CA ASN A 59 15.86 0.43 4.98
C ASN A 59 17.29 0.29 4.44
N ARG A 60 17.84 -0.93 4.33
CA ARG A 60 19.18 -1.16 3.76
C ARG A 60 19.22 -1.04 2.24
N TYR A 61 18.08 -1.21 1.58
CA TYR A 61 17.96 -1.21 0.12
C TYR A 61 17.39 0.09 -0.42
N MET A 62 16.71 0.88 0.42
CA MET A 62 16.24 2.20 0.04
C MET A 62 17.39 3.21 0.04
N GLU A 63 17.62 3.87 -1.09
CA GLU A 63 18.49 5.05 -1.10
C GLU A 63 17.87 6.16 -0.23
N LYS A 64 18.69 7.02 0.37
CA LYS A 64 18.21 8.10 1.26
C LYS A 64 17.21 9.06 0.60
N SER A 65 17.24 9.17 -0.73
CA SER A 65 16.34 10.00 -1.53
C SER A 65 15.05 9.29 -1.95
N MET A 66 14.94 7.98 -1.72
CA MET A 66 13.74 7.22 -2.05
C MET A 66 12.67 7.41 -0.98
N GLU A 67 11.42 7.56 -1.41
CA GLU A 67 10.29 7.64 -0.50
C GLU A 67 9.77 6.23 -0.20
N PRO A 68 9.57 5.86 1.08
CA PRO A 68 9.05 4.54 1.47
C PRO A 68 7.67 4.22 0.88
N LEU A 69 6.88 5.23 0.52
CA LEU A 69 5.58 5.07 -0.13
C LEU A 69 5.67 4.34 -1.46
N PHE A 70 6.57 4.75 -2.35
CA PHE A 70 6.74 4.10 -3.65
C PHE A 70 7.30 2.68 -3.50
N TRP A 71 8.08 2.44 -2.45
CA TRP A 71 8.53 1.12 -2.07
C TRP A 71 7.40 0.22 -1.55
N LEU A 72 6.53 0.75 -0.70
CA LEU A 72 5.34 0.07 -0.20
C LEU A 72 4.52 -0.48 -1.37
N VAL A 73 4.14 0.39 -2.31
CA VAL A 73 3.27 0.00 -3.42
C VAL A 73 3.97 -0.99 -4.35
N GLU A 74 5.24 -0.78 -4.71
CA GLU A 74 5.91 -1.64 -5.68
C GLU A 74 6.31 -3.00 -5.10
N TYR A 75 6.77 -3.04 -3.83
CA TYR A 75 7.18 -4.28 -3.18
C TYR A 75 6.00 -5.17 -2.81
N THR A 76 4.88 -4.59 -2.39
CA THR A 76 3.70 -5.37 -1.97
C THR A 76 2.66 -5.52 -3.09
N ARG A 77 2.79 -4.75 -4.16
CA ARG A 77 1.80 -4.62 -5.24
C ARG A 77 0.45 -4.06 -4.79
N CYS A 78 0.39 -3.39 -3.64
CA CYS A 78 -0.79 -2.64 -3.21
C CYS A 78 -0.85 -1.24 -3.86
N MET A 79 -2.03 -0.62 -3.90
CA MET A 79 -2.17 0.82 -4.13
C MET A 79 -2.26 1.55 -2.79
N SER A 80 -1.63 2.71 -2.66
CA SER A 80 -1.88 3.63 -1.55
C SER A 80 -2.77 4.76 -2.04
N VAL A 81 -3.84 5.02 -1.30
CA VAL A 81 -4.94 5.87 -1.73
C VAL A 81 -5.23 6.88 -0.65
N TRP A 82 -5.32 8.15 -1.05
CA TRP A 82 -5.96 9.18 -0.25
C TRP A 82 -6.82 10.07 -1.11
N GLN A 83 -7.63 10.93 -0.48
CA GLN A 83 -8.67 11.70 -1.16
C GLN A 83 -8.21 12.41 -2.44
N THR A 84 -6.97 12.92 -2.47
CA THR A 84 -6.43 13.71 -3.59
C THR A 84 -5.35 13.02 -4.39
N ARG A 85 -4.92 11.80 -4.02
CA ARG A 85 -3.85 11.10 -4.73
C ARG A 85 -3.94 9.59 -4.60
N VAL A 86 -3.54 8.91 -5.65
CA VAL A 86 -3.35 7.47 -5.69
C VAL A 86 -1.92 7.20 -6.14
N VAL A 87 -1.19 6.44 -5.33
CA VAL A 87 0.12 5.91 -5.72
C VAL A 87 -0.05 4.42 -5.98
N ALA A 88 0.18 4.03 -7.24
CA ALA A 88 -0.01 2.67 -7.72
C ALA A 88 1.34 1.95 -7.94
N PRO A 89 1.36 0.61 -7.84
CA PRO A 89 2.49 -0.18 -8.31
C PRO A 89 2.64 -0.05 -9.83
N SER A 90 3.76 -0.49 -10.38
CA SER A 90 3.97 -0.49 -11.84
C SER A 90 2.96 -1.37 -12.59
N GLU A 91 2.37 -2.35 -11.90
CA GLU A 91 1.37 -3.28 -12.43
C GLU A 91 0.23 -3.42 -11.43
N THR A 92 -0.99 -3.08 -11.88
CA THR A 92 -2.22 -3.12 -11.07
C THR A 92 -3.11 -4.28 -11.50
N THR A 93 -3.88 -4.83 -10.56
CA THR A 93 -4.87 -5.88 -10.84
C THR A 93 -6.23 -5.25 -11.15
N GLN A 94 -7.10 -5.99 -11.87
CA GLN A 94 -8.47 -5.54 -12.10
C GLN A 94 -9.24 -5.33 -10.79
N ALA A 95 -9.06 -6.22 -9.80
CA ALA A 95 -9.72 -6.09 -8.49
C ALA A 95 -9.34 -4.80 -7.76
N GLN A 96 -8.10 -4.32 -7.93
CA GLN A 96 -7.68 -3.04 -7.39
C GLN A 96 -8.34 -1.86 -8.10
N GLU A 97 -8.40 -1.90 -9.44
CA GLU A 97 -9.06 -0.84 -10.22
C GLU A 97 -10.57 -0.79 -9.93
N ASP A 98 -11.23 -1.94 -9.82
CA ASP A 98 -12.65 -2.03 -9.45
C ASP A 98 -12.89 -1.42 -8.06
N THR A 99 -12.01 -1.73 -7.09
CA THR A 99 -12.10 -1.18 -5.73
C THR A 99 -11.87 0.34 -5.72
N LEU A 100 -10.91 0.82 -6.52
CA LEU A 100 -10.63 2.24 -6.65
C LEU A 100 -11.79 3.00 -7.31
N GLU A 101 -12.44 2.41 -8.30
CA GLU A 101 -13.64 2.95 -8.96
C GLU A 101 -14.80 3.08 -7.96
N GLU A 102 -15.02 2.09 -7.10
CA GLU A 102 -16.03 2.17 -6.04
C GLU A 102 -15.75 3.29 -5.03
N LEU A 103 -14.49 3.50 -4.61
CA LEU A 103 -14.11 4.65 -3.76
C LEU A 103 -14.40 5.99 -4.45
N TYR A 104 -14.13 6.07 -5.75
CA TYR A 104 -14.43 7.27 -6.54
C TYR A 104 -15.94 7.51 -6.66
N ASN A 105 -16.72 6.48 -6.97
CA ASN A 105 -18.17 6.55 -7.11
C ASN A 105 -18.88 6.91 -5.79
N ALA A 106 -18.31 6.50 -4.67
CA ALA A 106 -18.78 6.86 -3.33
C ALA A 106 -18.35 8.27 -2.87
N ALA A 107 -17.65 9.03 -3.73
CA ALA A 107 -17.10 10.36 -3.44
C ALA A 107 -16.07 10.40 -2.30
N LEU A 108 -15.40 9.28 -2.02
CA LEU A 108 -14.24 9.24 -1.13
C LEU A 108 -12.96 9.74 -1.81
N LEU A 109 -12.93 9.74 -3.15
CA LEU A 109 -11.86 10.36 -3.95
C LEU A 109 -12.32 11.66 -4.59
N SER A 110 -11.42 12.63 -4.61
CA SER A 110 -11.63 13.92 -5.27
C SER A 110 -11.72 13.73 -6.78
N PRO A 111 -12.67 14.42 -7.46
CA PRO A 111 -12.63 14.56 -8.90
C PRO A 111 -11.28 15.09 -9.37
N GLY A 112 -10.58 14.34 -10.22
CA GLY A 112 -9.26 14.72 -10.72
C GLY A 112 -8.10 14.50 -9.74
N TYR A 113 -8.23 13.55 -8.80
CA TYR A 113 -7.11 13.11 -7.95
C TYR A 113 -5.85 12.81 -8.78
N LEU A 114 -4.67 13.07 -8.20
CA LEU A 114 -3.39 12.79 -8.83
C LEU A 114 -3.10 11.29 -8.82
N ARG A 115 -2.90 10.69 -9.98
CA ARG A 115 -2.44 9.30 -10.07
C ARG A 115 -0.96 9.24 -10.42
N GLU A 116 -0.19 8.59 -9.58
CA GLU A 116 1.22 8.31 -9.78
C GLU A 116 1.51 6.82 -9.75
N THR A 117 2.59 6.42 -10.40
CA THR A 117 3.09 5.05 -10.41
C THR A 117 4.53 5.02 -9.94
N ALA A 118 4.93 3.92 -9.30
CA ALA A 118 6.32 3.69 -8.93
C ALA A 118 7.24 3.76 -10.17
N GLY A 119 8.20 4.68 -10.13
CA GLY A 119 9.17 4.88 -11.21
C GLY A 119 10.15 3.72 -11.36
N GLU A 120 10.86 3.70 -12.48
CA GLU A 120 11.83 2.64 -12.83
C GLU A 120 12.94 2.45 -11.79
N ASN A 121 13.36 3.54 -11.12
CA ASN A 121 14.33 3.48 -10.02
C ASN A 121 13.81 2.66 -8.83
N TYR A 122 12.52 2.81 -8.48
CA TYR A 122 11.89 2.04 -7.42
C TYR A 122 11.73 0.57 -7.81
N ARG A 123 11.32 0.29 -9.05
CA ARG A 123 11.17 -1.08 -9.57
C ARG A 123 12.47 -1.87 -9.46
N ARG A 124 13.59 -1.29 -9.93
CA ARG A 124 14.91 -1.93 -9.85
C ARG A 124 15.36 -2.17 -8.42
N SER A 125 15.13 -1.18 -7.54
CA SER A 125 15.49 -1.26 -6.13
C SER A 125 14.72 -2.37 -5.39
N VAL A 126 13.40 -2.45 -5.64
CA VAL A 126 12.52 -3.51 -5.13
C VAL A 126 12.90 -4.88 -5.68
N GLU A 127 13.21 -4.98 -6.98
CA GLU A 127 13.61 -6.25 -7.60
C GLU A 127 14.90 -6.80 -6.96
N ALA A 128 15.90 -5.93 -6.75
CA ALA A 128 17.14 -6.31 -6.06
C ALA A 128 16.87 -6.79 -4.62
N ALA A 129 15.98 -6.12 -3.89
CA ALA A 129 15.65 -6.53 -2.53
C ALA A 129 14.86 -7.83 -2.47
N ARG A 130 13.91 -8.06 -3.39
CA ARG A 130 13.14 -9.33 -3.47
C ARG A 130 14.04 -10.54 -3.68
N GLN A 131 15.11 -10.39 -4.47
CA GLN A 131 16.07 -11.47 -4.71
C GLN A 131 16.83 -11.88 -3.44
N VAL A 132 16.96 -10.99 -2.45
CA VAL A 132 17.67 -11.26 -1.20
C VAL A 132 16.69 -11.60 -0.08
N ILE A 133 15.70 -10.75 0.17
CA ILE A 133 14.72 -10.90 1.25
C ILE A 133 13.85 -12.14 0.98
N GLY A 134 13.32 -12.29 -0.24
CA GLY A 134 12.49 -13.43 -0.64
C GLY A 134 13.24 -14.77 -0.77
N SER A 135 14.58 -14.76 -0.65
CA SER A 135 15.44 -15.95 -0.72
C SER A 135 15.89 -16.45 0.65
N HIS A 136 15.36 -15.92 1.76
CA HIS A 136 15.58 -16.47 3.11
C HIS A 136 14.36 -17.32 3.54
N PRO A 137 14.28 -18.61 3.15
CA PRO A 137 13.27 -19.53 3.67
C PRO A 137 13.52 -19.96 5.14
N ASP A 138 14.67 -19.60 5.74
CA ASP A 138 15.01 -20.00 7.10
C ASP A 138 14.64 -18.91 8.11
N ILE A 139 13.44 -19.07 8.68
CA ILE A 139 13.04 -18.99 10.10
C ILE A 139 11.50 -18.83 10.08
N ARG A 140 10.79 -19.95 9.94
CA ARG A 140 9.38 -20.09 10.33
C ARG A 140 9.29 -21.20 11.37
#